data_AF-A0A2E6VP53-F1
#
_entry.id   AF-A0A2E6VP53-F1
#
_cell.length_a   1.000
_cell.length_b   1.000
_cell.length_c   1.000
_cell.angle_alpha   90.00
_cell.angle_beta   90.00
_cell.angle_gamma   90.00
#
_symmetry.space_group_name_H-M   'P 1'
#
loop_
_entity.id
_entity.type
_entity.pdbx_description
1 polymer ?
#
loop_
_entity_poly.entity_id
_entity_poly.type
_entity_poly.pdbx_seq_one_letter_code
_entity_poly.pdbx_strand_id
1 'polypeptide(L)'
;MDRRRQSHSYKDVQIAYLLDGLKGVQKLHEKEQLSRDVVQKAIKILNSLGKETENLAQWAKRQFKVKRLGRPAPKIGEQKLYKAQQIKDGGLFLRLPVETLVDAKGMALEVRFEADRIEVRKKS
;
A
#
# COMPACT_ATOMS: atom_id res chain seq x y z
N MET A 1 -19.36 -24.40 20.13
CA MET A 1 -19.16 -24.68 18.69
C MET A 1 -18.29 -23.58 18.11
N ASP A 2 -17.07 -23.93 17.72
CA ASP A 2 -16.02 -23.00 17.28
C ASP A 2 -16.33 -22.48 15.86
N ARG A 3 -16.76 -21.21 15.73
CA ARG A 3 -16.87 -20.56 14.41
C ARG A 3 -15.47 -20.19 13.92
N ARG A 4 -14.71 -21.18 13.45
CA ARG A 4 -13.53 -20.91 12.62
C ARG A 4 -14.02 -20.17 11.40
N ARG A 5 -13.72 -18.86 11.31
CA ARG A 5 -13.98 -18.03 10.13
C ARG A 5 -13.44 -18.78 8.92
N GLN A 6 -14.33 -19.27 8.05
CA GLN A 6 -13.92 -19.86 6.78
C GLN A 6 -13.23 -18.74 6.00
N SER A 7 -11.91 -18.76 5.99
CA SER A 7 -11.14 -17.81 5.19
C SER A 7 -11.26 -18.26 3.75
N HIS A 8 -12.05 -17.53 2.95
CA HIS A 8 -12.09 -17.75 1.51
C HIS A 8 -10.70 -17.70 0.90
N SER A 9 -10.47 -18.62 -0.02
CA SER A 9 -9.21 -18.72 -0.75
C SER A 9 -9.17 -17.67 -1.86
N TYR A 10 -7.96 -17.33 -2.31
CA TYR A 10 -7.79 -16.50 -3.51
C TYR A 10 -8.49 -17.12 -4.74
N LYS A 11 -8.67 -18.45 -4.76
CA LYS A 11 -9.40 -19.17 -5.81
C LYS A 11 -10.87 -18.76 -5.89
N ASP A 12 -11.52 -18.53 -4.76
CA ASP A 12 -12.95 -18.14 -4.73
C ASP A 12 -13.14 -16.75 -5.34
N VAL A 13 -12.20 -15.84 -5.06
CA VAL A 13 -12.15 -14.51 -5.69
C VAL A 13 -11.91 -14.61 -7.19
N GLN A 14 -11.03 -15.51 -7.65
CA GLN A 14 -10.80 -15.72 -9.07
C GLN A 14 -12.04 -16.27 -9.78
N ILE A 15 -12.70 -17.26 -9.19
CA ILE A 15 -13.92 -17.86 -9.75
C ILE A 15 -15.02 -16.78 -9.83
N ALA A 16 -15.27 -16.06 -8.75
CA ALA A 16 -16.27 -14.98 -8.73
C ALA A 16 -15.96 -13.89 -9.78
N TYR A 17 -14.69 -13.54 -9.97
CA TYR A 17 -14.28 -12.54 -10.97
C TYR A 17 -14.41 -13.05 -12.40
N LEU A 18 -14.07 -14.30 -12.67
CA LEU A 18 -14.14 -14.87 -14.02
C LEU A 18 -15.58 -15.15 -14.47
N LEU A 19 -16.47 -15.48 -13.53
CA LEU A 19 -17.89 -15.73 -13.83
C LEU A 19 -18.71 -14.44 -13.92
N ASP A 20 -18.60 -13.59 -12.91
CA ASP A 20 -19.52 -12.45 -12.70
C ASP A 20 -18.79 -11.09 -12.71
N GLY A 21 -17.51 -11.06 -13.07
CA GLY A 21 -16.70 -9.86 -13.06
C GLY A 21 -16.57 -9.24 -11.67
N LEU A 22 -16.41 -7.91 -11.64
CA LEU A 22 -16.25 -7.17 -10.38
C LEU A 22 -17.47 -7.33 -9.44
N LYS A 23 -18.68 -7.45 -10.00
CA LYS A 23 -19.91 -7.60 -9.21
C LYS A 23 -19.92 -8.88 -8.39
N GLY A 24 -19.41 -9.99 -8.94
CA GLY A 24 -19.26 -11.25 -8.21
C GLY A 24 -18.35 -11.10 -7.00
N VAL A 25 -17.20 -10.45 -7.18
CA VAL A 25 -16.24 -10.21 -6.10
C VAL A 25 -16.80 -9.28 -5.03
N GLN A 26 -17.57 -8.25 -5.41
CA GLN A 26 -18.23 -7.36 -4.45
C GLN A 26 -19.25 -8.10 -3.59
N LYS A 27 -20.12 -8.91 -4.20
CA LYS A 27 -21.08 -9.75 -3.46
C LYS A 27 -20.37 -10.71 -2.51
N LEU A 28 -19.26 -11.31 -2.95
CA LEU A 28 -18.45 -12.19 -2.12
C LEU A 28 -17.83 -11.43 -0.93
N HIS A 29 -17.36 -10.21 -1.16
CA HIS A 29 -16.83 -9.35 -0.10
C HIS A 29 -17.88 -8.90 0.91
N GLU A 30 -19.09 -8.55 0.47
CA GLU A 30 -20.18 -8.14 1.35
C GLU A 30 -20.63 -9.26 2.28
N LYS A 31 -20.68 -10.50 1.79
CA LYS A 31 -21.10 -11.66 2.57
C LYS A 31 -20.06 -12.07 3.62
N GLU A 32 -18.79 -12.06 3.23
CA GLU A 32 -17.76 -12.80 3.99
C GLU A 32 -16.54 -11.95 4.40
N GLN A 33 -16.54 -10.65 4.07
CA GLN A 33 -15.43 -9.72 4.34
C GLN A 33 -14.06 -10.27 3.91
N LEU A 34 -13.85 -10.37 2.59
CA LEU A 34 -12.56 -10.76 2.01
C LEU A 34 -11.40 -9.93 2.57
N SER A 35 -10.25 -10.58 2.80
CA SER A 35 -9.03 -9.89 3.21
C SER A 35 -8.29 -9.29 2.00
N ARG A 36 -7.51 -8.22 2.26
CA ARG A 36 -6.69 -7.57 1.24
C ARG A 36 -5.73 -8.55 0.56
N ASP A 37 -5.07 -9.41 1.33
CA ASP A 37 -4.03 -10.30 0.82
C ASP A 37 -4.60 -11.36 -0.11
N VAL A 38 -5.81 -11.86 0.19
CA VAL A 38 -6.54 -12.81 -0.66
C VAL A 38 -6.87 -12.17 -2.01
N VAL A 39 -7.39 -10.94 -2.00
CA VAL A 39 -7.73 -10.22 -3.24
C VAL A 39 -6.47 -9.84 -4.04
N GLN A 40 -5.40 -9.38 -3.39
CA GLN A 40 -4.13 -9.07 -4.06
C GLN A 40 -3.48 -10.31 -4.69
N LYS A 41 -3.54 -11.46 -4.00
CA LYS A 41 -3.07 -12.73 -4.54
C LYS A 41 -3.88 -13.17 -5.76
N ALA A 42 -5.21 -13.02 -5.73
CA ALA A 42 -6.07 -13.31 -6.87
C ALA A 42 -5.74 -12.44 -8.09
N ILE A 43 -5.59 -11.12 -7.89
CA ILE A 43 -5.18 -10.16 -8.94
C ILE A 43 -3.84 -10.57 -9.55
N LYS A 44 -2.84 -10.89 -8.72
CA LYS A 44 -1.51 -11.29 -9.18
C LYS A 44 -1.58 -12.49 -10.13
N ILE A 45 -2.34 -13.52 -9.76
CA ILE A 45 -2.44 -14.75 -10.54
C ILE A 45 -3.26 -14.51 -11.82
N LEU A 46 -4.37 -13.77 -11.76
CA LEU A 46 -5.14 -13.41 -12.94
C LEU A 46 -4.31 -12.63 -13.97
N ASN A 47 -3.48 -11.69 -13.51
CA ASN A 47 -2.54 -10.98 -14.37
C ASN A 47 -1.49 -11.91 -14.99
N SER A 48 -0.94 -12.87 -14.23
CA SER A 48 -0.01 -13.85 -14.81
C SER A 48 -0.64 -14.78 -15.85
N LEU A 49 -1.98 -14.91 -15.82
CA LEU A 49 -2.76 -15.64 -16.82
C LEU A 49 -3.23 -14.76 -17.99
N GLY A 50 -2.74 -13.51 -18.08
CA GLY A 50 -3.10 -12.56 -19.13
C GLY A 50 -4.54 -12.06 -19.07
N LYS A 51 -5.19 -12.14 -17.90
CA LYS A 51 -6.55 -11.62 -17.71
C LYS A 51 -6.51 -10.13 -17.39
N GLU A 52 -7.48 -9.38 -17.93
CA GLU A 52 -7.67 -7.98 -17.59
C GLU A 52 -8.23 -7.86 -16.17
N THR A 53 -7.50 -7.20 -15.26
CA THR A 53 -7.89 -7.06 -13.84
C THR A 53 -7.98 -5.62 -13.37
N GLU A 54 -7.93 -4.64 -14.28
CA GLU A 54 -7.82 -3.22 -13.92
C GLU A 54 -8.95 -2.77 -12.98
N ASN A 55 -10.19 -3.12 -13.32
CA ASN A 55 -11.37 -2.80 -12.51
C ASN A 55 -11.32 -3.44 -11.11
N LEU A 56 -10.82 -4.68 -11.02
CA LEU A 56 -10.64 -5.37 -9.73
C LEU A 56 -9.55 -4.72 -8.89
N ALA A 57 -8.44 -4.31 -9.51
CA ALA A 57 -7.34 -3.64 -8.84
C ALA A 57 -7.74 -2.24 -8.34
N GLN A 58 -8.49 -1.48 -9.14
CA GLN A 58 -9.01 -0.17 -8.73
C GLN A 58 -9.99 -0.31 -7.56
N TRP A 59 -10.92 -1.27 -7.62
CA TRP A 59 -11.82 -1.56 -6.50
C TRP A 59 -11.06 -1.96 -5.24
N ALA A 60 -10.09 -2.89 -5.35
CA ALA A 60 -9.30 -3.34 -4.20
C ALA A 60 -8.53 -2.18 -3.54
N LYS A 61 -8.00 -1.23 -4.32
CA LYS A 61 -7.35 -0.01 -3.78
C LYS A 61 -8.32 0.85 -2.96
N ARG A 62 -9.56 1.02 -3.43
CA ARG A 62 -10.61 1.80 -2.74
C ARG A 62 -11.09 1.07 -1.48
N GLN A 63 -11.36 -0.24 -1.59
CA GLN A 63 -11.95 -1.03 -0.52
C GLN A 63 -10.99 -1.22 0.66
N PHE A 64 -9.76 -1.61 0.37
CA PHE A 64 -8.80 -2.00 1.41
C PHE A 64 -7.92 -0.85 1.89
N LYS A 65 -8.36 0.41 1.68
CA LYS A 65 -7.67 1.68 1.99
C LYS A 65 -6.18 1.45 2.18
N VAL A 66 -5.37 1.64 1.14
CA VAL A 66 -3.90 1.46 1.20
C VAL A 66 -3.41 1.99 2.55
N LYS A 67 -3.14 1.08 3.51
CA LYS A 67 -2.44 1.42 4.73
C LYS A 67 -1.08 1.85 4.21
N ARG A 68 -0.94 3.16 4.02
CA ARG A 68 0.29 3.83 3.67
C ARG A 68 1.25 3.41 4.78
N LEU A 69 2.13 2.47 4.45
CA LEU A 69 3.15 1.99 5.36
C LEU A 69 4.13 3.15 5.50
N GLY A 70 3.99 3.92 6.58
CA GLY A 70 4.79 5.12 6.80
C GLY A 70 4.19 6.05 7.84
N ARG A 71 5.02 7.00 8.29
CA ARG A 71 4.52 8.16 9.04
C ARG A 71 3.76 9.04 8.05
N PRO A 72 2.63 9.66 8.44
CA PRO A 72 1.94 10.59 7.55
C PRO A 72 2.85 11.80 7.27
N ALA A 73 2.84 12.24 6.00
CA ALA A 73 3.48 13.47 5.57
C ALA A 73 3.07 14.65 6.48
N PRO A 74 4.01 15.43 7.04
CA PRO A 74 3.68 16.69 7.68
C PRO A 74 3.02 17.65 6.68
N LYS A 75 2.08 18.45 7.15
CA LYS A 75 1.47 19.54 6.37
C LYS A 75 2.35 20.79 6.41
N ILE A 76 2.19 21.69 5.43
CA ILE A 76 2.84 23.00 5.44
C ILE A 76 2.44 23.74 6.72
N GLY A 77 3.44 24.21 7.49
CA GLY A 77 3.23 24.88 8.78
C GLY A 77 3.09 23.95 9.99
N GLU A 78 3.11 22.63 9.81
CA GLU A 78 3.06 21.66 10.92
C GLU A 78 4.45 21.46 11.53
N GLN A 79 4.58 21.67 12.85
CA GLN A 79 5.75 21.27 13.61
C GLN A 79 5.55 19.87 14.17
N LYS A 80 6.51 18.97 13.94
CA LYS A 80 6.41 17.57 14.35
C LYS A 80 7.70 17.11 15.00
N LEU A 81 7.60 16.69 16.26
CA LEU A 81 8.72 16.09 16.98
C LEU A 81 8.87 14.63 16.54
N TYR A 82 10.06 14.28 16.10
CA TYR A 82 10.39 12.91 15.76
C TYR A 82 11.47 12.38 16.71
N LYS A 83 11.27 11.15 17.20
CA LYS A 83 12.35 10.42 17.87
C LYS A 83 13.39 10.03 16.81
N ALA A 84 14.63 10.48 17.02
CA ALA A 84 15.77 10.02 16.25
C ALA A 84 15.94 8.51 16.44
N GLN A 85 16.30 7.81 15.37
CA GLN A 85 16.59 6.38 15.41
C GLN A 85 18.08 6.19 15.13
N GLN A 86 18.66 5.18 15.76
CA GLN A 86 20.05 4.77 15.53
C GLN A 86 20.04 3.28 15.16
N ILE A 87 20.77 2.90 14.11
CA ILE A 87 21.00 1.49 13.77
C ILE A 87 22.40 1.15 14.26
N LYS A 88 22.49 0.31 15.29
CA LYS A 88 23.76 -0.14 15.89
C LYS A 88 24.66 1.08 16.21
N ASP A 89 25.91 1.02 15.75
CA ASP A 89 26.92 2.07 15.92
C ASP A 89 26.88 3.14 14.80
N GLY A 90 25.82 3.14 13.98
CA GLY A 90 25.62 4.12 12.92
C GLY A 90 25.18 5.49 13.45
N GLY A 91 25.18 6.50 12.58
CA GLY A 91 24.67 7.83 12.90
C GLY A 91 23.15 7.85 13.16
N LEU A 92 22.68 8.91 13.81
CA LEU A 92 21.25 9.18 13.95
C LEU A 92 20.63 9.40 12.58
N PHE A 93 19.45 8.81 12.35
CA PHE A 93 18.68 9.03 11.13
C PHE A 93 17.21 9.25 11.42
N LEU A 94 16.57 9.98 10.51
CA LEU A 94 15.14 10.25 10.50
C LEU A 94 14.51 9.55 9.30
N ARG A 95 13.45 8.77 9.54
CA ARG A 95 12.62 8.24 8.44
C ARG A 95 11.62 9.31 8.01
N LEU A 96 11.86 9.91 6.85
CA LEU A 96 10.91 10.80 6.21
C LEU A 96 9.75 10.02 5.58
N PRO A 97 8.51 10.53 5.63
CA PRO A 97 7.41 9.99 4.83
C PRO A 97 7.76 10.01 3.34
N VAL A 98 7.59 8.88 2.66
CA VAL A 98 7.78 8.81 1.19
C VAL A 98 6.81 9.76 0.48
N GLU A 99 5.64 10.00 1.07
CA GLU A 99 4.62 10.89 0.53
C GLU A 99 5.02 12.37 0.52
N THR A 100 5.87 12.82 1.45
CA THR A 100 6.41 14.18 1.42
C THR A 100 7.31 14.41 0.22
N LEU A 101 7.84 13.34 -0.38
CA LEU A 101 8.79 13.43 -1.48
C LEU A 101 8.12 13.30 -2.86
N VAL A 102 6.78 13.28 -2.89
CA VAL A 102 5.84 13.35 -4.04
C VAL A 102 6.08 12.36 -5.20
N ASP A 103 7.19 11.64 -5.27
CA ASP A 103 7.58 10.96 -6.50
C ASP A 103 8.03 9.51 -6.37
N ALA A 104 7.84 8.83 -7.50
CA ALA A 104 7.71 7.39 -7.67
C ALA A 104 8.97 6.60 -7.30
N LYS A 105 8.72 5.36 -6.85
CA LYS A 105 9.71 4.29 -6.73
C LYS A 105 10.67 4.31 -7.94
N GLY A 106 11.96 4.56 -7.69
CA GLY A 106 13.01 4.53 -8.72
C GLY A 106 13.65 5.87 -9.06
N MET A 107 13.16 6.99 -8.51
CA MET A 107 13.81 8.30 -8.70
C MET A 107 14.97 8.52 -7.72
N ALA A 108 16.04 9.14 -8.21
CA ALA A 108 17.13 9.64 -7.39
C ALA A 108 16.76 11.01 -6.79
N LEU A 109 16.99 11.18 -5.49
CA LEU A 109 16.80 12.45 -4.79
C LEU A 109 18.16 12.97 -4.33
N GLU A 110 18.31 14.28 -4.40
CA GLU A 110 19.42 15.00 -3.80
C GLU A 110 19.02 15.43 -2.38
N VAL A 111 19.88 15.14 -1.40
CA VAL A 111 19.68 15.52 0.01
C VAL A 111 20.84 16.40 0.44
N ARG A 112 20.55 17.63 0.85
CA ARG A 112 21.53 18.59 1.36
C ARG A 112 21.29 18.83 2.84
N PHE A 113 22.35 18.68 3.63
CA PHE A 113 22.34 19.01 5.05
C PHE A 113 22.90 20.42 5.22
N GLU A 114 22.11 21.32 5.79
CA GLU A 114 22.55 22.66 6.20
C GLU A 114 22.53 22.76 7.73
N ALA A 115 23.04 23.86 8.28
CA ALA A 115 23.21 24.01 9.73
C ALA A 115 21.90 23.92 10.52
N ASP A 116 20.79 24.40 9.95
CA ASP A 116 19.47 24.51 10.58
C ASP A 116 18.36 23.72 9.87
N ARG A 117 18.64 23.18 8.67
CA ARG A 117 17.64 22.48 7.84
C ARG A 117 18.22 21.35 7.01
N ILE A 118 17.35 20.42 6.64
CA ILE A 118 17.62 19.40 5.63
C ILE A 118 16.76 19.72 4.41
N GLU A 119 17.40 19.82 3.26
CA GLU A 119 16.73 20.07 2.00
C GLU A 119 16.75 18.80 1.13
N VAL A 120 15.59 18.45 0.55
CA VAL A 120 15.45 17.31 -0.37
C VAL A 120 14.89 17.81 -1.69
N ARG A 121 15.63 17.56 -2.77
CA ARG A 121 15.26 17.99 -4.14
C ARG A 121 15.27 16.81 -5.09
N LYS A 122 14.54 16.93 -6.20
CA LYS A 122 14.69 15.99 -7.33
C LYS A 122 16.09 16.16 -7.90
N LYS A 123 16.77 15.05 -8.14
CA LYS A 123 18.02 15.07 -8.90
C LYS A 123 17.64 15.15 -10.39
N SER A 124 17.92 16.30 -11.01
CA SER A 124 17.77 16.51 -12.46
C SER A 124 18.66 15.60 -13.28
#